data_AF-A0A067GM83-F1
#
_entry.id   AF-A0A067GM83-F1
#
_cell.length_a   1.000
_cell.length_b   1.000
_cell.length_c   1.000
_cell.angle_alpha   90.00
_cell.angle_beta   90.00
_cell.angle_gamma   90.00
#
_symmetry.space_group_name_H-M   'P 1'
#
loop_
_entity.id
_entity.type
_entity.pdbx_description
1 polymer ?
#
loop_
_entity_poly.entity_id
_entity_poly.type
_entity_poly.pdbx_seq_one_letter_code
_entity_poly.pdbx_strand_id
1 'polypeptide(L)'
;MLGNTFRADKGSQPPTKEVPPQEFNRRVLEGFQVTPLWHQGCIHDDGRTNFAETVKSARWEYSTRPVYGWGNVGSKQNSTAGWLAAFPVFEPHWQICMAGGLSTGWIEWDGERFEFQDAPSYSEKNWGGAFPRKWFWVQCNVFEGATGEVALTAGGGLRQLPVLDSFENAAMIGIHYDGILYEFVPWNGVVSWEISQWGYWYFAAENQTHMVELKATTKYPGTTLRAPTSEAGLAPACKDTCFGELTLQLWERRYDGTKGKMILDVTSDMAALEVGGGPWFNTWKAKTATPELLRRTLNVPVDVDGLFGFVPFFKPPGL
;
A
#
# COMPACT_ATOMS: atom_id res chain seq x y z
N MET A 1 -16.81 4.42 6.04
CA MET A 1 -16.43 3.75 7.29
C MET A 1 -16.34 2.26 7.00
N LEU A 2 -15.21 1.64 7.35
CA LEU A 2 -15.02 0.19 7.36
C LEU A 2 -15.06 -0.26 8.82
N GLY A 3 -15.69 -1.38 9.13
CA GLY A 3 -15.68 -1.88 10.49
C GLY A 3 -16.37 -3.23 10.60
N ASN A 4 -16.06 -3.95 11.65
CA ASN A 4 -16.72 -5.20 11.97
C ASN A 4 -16.77 -5.40 13.48
N THR A 5 -17.84 -6.03 13.97
CA THR A 5 -17.97 -6.45 15.37
C THR A 5 -17.92 -7.96 15.41
N PHE A 6 -16.81 -8.51 15.90
CA PHE A 6 -16.65 -9.95 16.10
C PHE A 6 -17.35 -10.40 17.38
N ARG A 7 -17.30 -9.57 18.43
CA ARG A 7 -17.98 -9.80 19.71
C ARG A 7 -18.55 -8.50 20.26
N ALA A 8 -19.87 -8.44 20.39
CA ALA A 8 -20.56 -7.33 21.07
C ALA A 8 -20.65 -7.57 22.59
N ASP A 9 -20.81 -6.49 23.35
CA ASP A 9 -21.11 -6.59 24.78
C ASP A 9 -22.54 -7.14 25.03
N LYS A 10 -22.79 -7.73 26.20
CA LYS A 10 -24.07 -8.38 26.52
C LYS A 10 -25.23 -7.37 26.41
N GLY A 11 -26.21 -7.67 25.56
CA GLY A 11 -27.37 -6.82 25.34
C GLY A 11 -27.12 -5.60 24.46
N SER A 12 -25.89 -5.40 23.97
CA SER A 12 -25.55 -4.36 23.00
C SER A 12 -25.74 -4.87 21.57
N GLN A 13 -26.26 -4.01 20.69
CA GLN A 13 -26.25 -4.26 19.25
C GLN A 13 -24.91 -3.79 18.66
N PRO A 14 -24.38 -4.44 17.61
CA PRO A 14 -23.26 -3.92 16.84
C PRO A 14 -23.53 -2.54 16.24
N PRO A 15 -22.55 -1.61 16.21
CA PRO A 15 -22.70 -0.34 15.49
C PRO A 15 -22.97 -0.56 14.00
N THR A 16 -23.98 0.13 13.45
CA THR A 16 -24.32 0.09 12.01
C THR A 16 -23.82 1.33 11.25
N LYS A 17 -23.26 2.29 11.97
CA LYS A 17 -22.66 3.53 11.48
C LYS A 17 -21.46 3.87 12.34
N GLU A 18 -20.69 4.86 11.90
CA GLU A 18 -19.58 5.40 12.69
C GLU A 18 -20.07 5.88 14.07
N VAL A 19 -19.39 5.43 15.12
CA VAL A 19 -19.66 5.82 16.51
C VAL A 19 -18.39 6.34 17.19
N PRO A 20 -18.51 7.27 18.16
CA PRO A 20 -17.37 7.78 18.91
C PRO A 20 -16.78 6.70 19.84
N PRO A 21 -15.54 6.89 20.32
CA PRO A 21 -14.82 5.87 21.10
C PRO A 21 -15.55 5.41 22.35
N GLN A 22 -16.22 6.31 23.07
CA GLN A 22 -16.95 5.94 24.28
C GLN A 22 -18.10 4.98 23.97
N GLU A 23 -18.78 5.18 22.85
CA GLU A 23 -19.86 4.29 22.41
C GLU A 23 -19.30 2.97 21.85
N PHE A 24 -18.22 3.02 21.07
CA PHE A 24 -17.54 1.85 20.54
C PHE A 24 -17.08 0.92 21.67
N ASN A 25 -16.33 1.46 22.64
CA ASN A 25 -15.77 0.73 23.78
C ASN A 25 -16.85 0.13 24.69
N ARG A 26 -18.06 0.70 24.72
CA ARG A 26 -19.20 0.14 25.46
C ARG A 26 -19.89 -1.00 24.71
N ARG A 27 -19.92 -0.96 23.39
CA ARG A 27 -20.72 -1.89 22.56
C ARG A 27 -19.91 -3.04 21.97
N VAL A 28 -18.62 -2.84 21.72
CA VAL A 28 -17.74 -3.75 20.96
C VAL A 28 -16.64 -4.25 21.88
N LEU A 29 -16.72 -5.53 22.27
CA LEU A 29 -15.67 -6.20 23.04
C LEU A 29 -14.52 -6.67 22.15
N GLU A 30 -14.82 -6.98 20.89
CA GLU A 30 -13.84 -7.38 19.88
C GLU A 30 -14.32 -6.96 18.49
N GLY A 31 -13.47 -6.25 17.76
CA GLY A 31 -13.82 -5.63 16.48
C GLY A 31 -13.01 -4.37 16.22
N PHE A 32 -13.33 -3.71 15.13
CA PHE A 32 -12.66 -2.47 14.72
C PHE A 32 -13.60 -1.55 13.96
N GLN A 33 -13.26 -0.26 13.95
CA GLN A 33 -13.88 0.77 13.13
C GLN A 33 -12.78 1.68 12.57
N VAL A 34 -12.86 1.93 11.26
CA VAL A 34 -11.91 2.73 10.48
C VAL A 34 -12.66 3.76 9.65
N THR A 35 -12.24 5.01 9.78
CA THR A 35 -12.58 6.10 8.87
C THR A 35 -11.30 6.77 8.38
N PRO A 36 -11.36 7.66 7.39
CA PRO A 36 -10.16 8.34 6.90
C PRO A 36 -9.38 9.11 7.97
N LEU A 37 -10.03 9.49 9.08
CA LEU A 37 -9.46 10.34 10.13
C LEU A 37 -9.41 9.66 11.50
N TRP A 38 -9.98 8.47 11.66
CA TRP A 38 -10.11 7.81 12.96
C TRP A 38 -9.97 6.29 12.85
N HIS A 39 -9.22 5.71 13.78
CA HIS A 39 -9.04 4.28 13.91
C HIS A 39 -9.23 3.84 15.36
N GLN A 40 -10.06 2.82 15.57
CA GLN A 40 -10.27 2.23 16.89
C GLN A 40 -10.57 0.75 16.79
N GLY A 41 -10.12 -0.03 17.77
CA GLY A 41 -10.38 -1.46 17.79
C GLY A 41 -9.72 -2.21 18.94
N CYS A 42 -10.11 -3.48 19.01
CA CYS A 42 -9.69 -4.44 20.01
C CYS A 42 -9.79 -5.84 19.40
N ILE A 43 -8.68 -6.58 19.37
CA ILE A 43 -8.63 -7.97 18.89
C ILE A 43 -7.86 -8.84 19.88
N HIS A 44 -8.18 -10.13 19.92
CA HIS A 44 -7.52 -11.10 20.78
C HIS A 44 -6.98 -12.27 19.96
N ASP A 45 -5.90 -12.89 20.43
CA ASP A 45 -5.42 -14.13 19.84
C ASP A 45 -6.40 -15.28 20.16
N ASP A 46 -6.76 -16.04 19.13
CA ASP A 46 -7.62 -17.23 19.25
C ASP A 46 -6.81 -18.51 19.46
N GLY A 47 -5.48 -18.41 19.50
CA GLY A 47 -4.55 -19.50 19.76
C GLY A 47 -4.37 -20.47 18.57
N ARG A 48 -4.89 -20.13 17.38
CA ARG A 48 -4.80 -20.99 16.18
C ARG A 48 -3.58 -20.68 15.30
N THR A 49 -2.83 -19.63 15.61
CA THR A 49 -1.61 -19.26 14.87
C THR A 49 -0.42 -20.03 15.44
N ASN A 50 0.20 -20.89 14.62
CA ASN A 50 1.34 -21.73 15.02
C ASN A 50 2.62 -21.44 14.21
N PHE A 51 2.62 -20.41 13.36
CA PHE A 51 3.70 -20.08 12.42
C PHE A 51 4.26 -18.67 12.63
N ALA A 52 3.72 -17.89 13.55
CA ALA A 52 4.15 -16.53 13.87
C ALA A 52 4.02 -16.28 15.37
N GLU A 53 4.82 -15.37 15.90
CA GLU A 53 4.68 -14.87 17.26
C GLU A 53 3.48 -13.93 17.34
N THR A 54 2.61 -14.15 18.33
CA THR A 54 1.39 -13.38 18.57
C THR A 54 1.40 -12.80 19.98
N VAL A 55 0.49 -11.86 20.23
CA VAL A 55 0.22 -11.31 21.56
C VAL A 55 -1.21 -11.61 21.97
N LYS A 56 -1.49 -11.66 23.28
CA LYS A 56 -2.82 -12.06 23.78
C LYS A 56 -3.92 -11.09 23.34
N SER A 57 -3.60 -9.81 23.26
CA SER A 57 -4.53 -8.76 22.87
C SER A 57 -3.80 -7.58 22.26
N ALA A 58 -4.47 -6.93 21.29
CA ALA A 58 -4.09 -5.63 20.76
C ALA A 58 -5.30 -4.71 20.80
N ARG A 59 -5.11 -3.48 21.29
CA ARG A 59 -6.14 -2.43 21.34
C ARG A 59 -5.56 -1.14 20.83
N TRP A 60 -6.37 -0.31 20.19
CA TRP A 60 -5.88 0.96 19.67
C TRP A 60 -7.00 1.98 19.58
N GLU A 61 -6.59 3.24 19.65
CA GLU A 61 -7.45 4.38 19.43
C GLU A 61 -6.56 5.55 19.00
N TYR A 62 -6.72 6.01 17.76
CA TYR A 62 -5.95 7.13 17.25
C TYR A 62 -6.68 7.88 16.14
N SER A 63 -6.35 9.16 16.04
CA SER A 63 -6.71 10.01 14.92
C SER A 63 -5.59 10.04 13.89
N THR A 64 -5.92 10.39 12.66
CA THR A 64 -4.95 10.59 11.59
C THR A 64 -5.25 11.88 10.84
N ARG A 65 -4.22 12.70 10.64
CA ARG A 65 -4.24 13.83 9.71
C ARG A 65 -3.56 13.41 8.40
N PRO A 66 -4.30 13.21 7.30
CA PRO A 66 -3.70 12.93 6.00
C PRO A 66 -2.86 14.11 5.51
N VAL A 67 -1.69 13.81 4.95
CA VAL A 67 -0.79 14.80 4.33
C VAL A 67 -0.71 14.57 2.82
N TYR A 68 -0.48 13.31 2.41
CA TYR A 68 -0.34 12.91 1.02
C TYR A 68 -1.36 11.85 0.64
N GLY A 69 -2.10 12.12 -0.44
CA GLY A 69 -2.95 11.14 -1.11
C GLY A 69 -2.22 10.52 -2.30
N TRP A 70 -2.85 10.51 -3.47
CA TRP A 70 -2.22 10.11 -4.73
C TRP A 70 -2.36 11.24 -5.77
N GLY A 71 -1.57 12.29 -5.55
CA GLY A 71 -1.54 13.51 -6.35
C GLY A 71 -0.80 14.62 -5.62
N ASN A 72 -0.53 15.73 -6.31
CA ASN A 72 0.10 16.88 -5.67
C ASN A 72 -0.78 17.44 -4.54
N VAL A 73 -0.14 17.99 -3.51
CA VAL A 73 -0.85 18.69 -2.42
C VAL A 73 -1.62 19.87 -3.00
N GLY A 74 -2.87 20.05 -2.55
CA GLY A 74 -3.78 21.08 -3.05
C GLY A 74 -4.39 20.79 -4.43
N SER A 75 -4.06 19.66 -5.07
CA SER A 75 -4.63 19.23 -6.36
C SER A 75 -5.64 18.09 -6.19
N LYS A 76 -6.35 17.75 -7.29
CA LYS A 76 -7.22 16.56 -7.33
C LYS A 76 -6.40 15.30 -7.03
N GLN A 77 -6.86 14.53 -6.06
CA GLN A 77 -6.30 13.23 -5.72
C GLN A 77 -6.90 12.16 -6.64
N ASN A 78 -6.08 11.21 -7.08
CA ASN A 78 -6.44 10.21 -8.09
C ASN A 78 -6.49 8.79 -7.50
N SER A 79 -7.08 7.86 -8.24
CA SER A 79 -6.91 6.43 -7.96
C SER A 79 -5.52 5.97 -8.37
N THR A 80 -4.88 5.12 -7.56
CA THR A 80 -3.49 4.70 -7.73
C THR A 80 -3.27 3.93 -9.03
N ALA A 81 -4.25 3.12 -9.47
CA ALA A 81 -4.21 2.40 -10.74
C ALA A 81 -4.95 3.14 -11.89
N GLY A 82 -5.21 4.44 -11.74
CA GLY A 82 -6.04 5.21 -12.66
C GLY A 82 -7.47 4.64 -12.76
N TRP A 83 -8.15 4.91 -13.88
CA TRP A 83 -9.51 4.42 -14.13
C TRP A 83 -9.61 2.89 -14.22
N LEU A 84 -8.51 2.17 -14.45
CA LEU A 84 -8.50 0.71 -14.44
C LEU A 84 -8.79 0.13 -13.06
N ALA A 85 -8.57 0.90 -11.98
CA ALA A 85 -9.04 0.55 -10.63
C ALA A 85 -10.56 0.31 -10.57
N ALA A 86 -11.32 0.79 -11.58
CA ALA A 86 -12.77 0.62 -11.67
C ALA A 86 -13.24 -0.72 -12.24
N PHE A 87 -12.35 -1.48 -12.87
CA PHE A 87 -12.78 -2.68 -13.58
C PHE A 87 -12.50 -3.93 -12.74
N PRO A 88 -13.49 -4.80 -12.47
CA PRO A 88 -13.33 -6.08 -11.74
C PRO A 88 -12.34 -7.06 -12.38
N VAL A 89 -11.79 -6.68 -13.53
CA VAL A 89 -10.89 -7.43 -14.40
C VAL A 89 -9.42 -7.23 -13.98
N PHE A 90 -9.12 -6.46 -12.94
CA PHE A 90 -7.75 -6.24 -12.47
C PHE A 90 -7.64 -6.54 -10.98
N GLU A 91 -7.70 -7.83 -10.64
CA GLU A 91 -7.58 -8.31 -9.26
C GLU A 91 -6.11 -8.66 -8.88
N PRO A 92 -5.71 -8.42 -7.62
CA PRO A 92 -6.45 -7.61 -6.66
C PRO A 92 -6.40 -6.14 -7.09
N HIS A 93 -7.45 -5.41 -6.74
CA HIS A 93 -7.38 -3.96 -6.76
C HIS A 93 -6.53 -3.50 -5.59
N TRP A 94 -5.64 -2.55 -5.87
CA TRP A 94 -4.76 -1.94 -4.88
C TRP A 94 -4.89 -0.42 -4.97
N GLN A 95 -5.20 0.20 -3.84
CA GLN A 95 -5.39 1.64 -3.74
C GLN A 95 -4.65 2.19 -2.52
N ILE A 96 -3.81 3.20 -2.76
CA ILE A 96 -3.22 4.03 -1.72
C ILE A 96 -4.31 4.99 -1.25
N CYS A 97 -4.78 4.82 -0.02
CA CYS A 97 -5.77 5.70 0.57
C CYS A 97 -5.11 6.94 1.18
N MET A 98 -3.88 6.78 1.68
CA MET A 98 -3.05 7.85 2.22
C MET A 98 -1.59 7.43 2.10
N ALA A 99 -0.85 8.09 1.20
CA ALA A 99 0.58 7.84 1.01
C ALA A 99 1.41 8.35 2.21
N GLY A 100 0.94 9.40 2.88
CA GLY A 100 1.55 9.92 4.09
C GLY A 100 0.54 10.66 4.97
N GLY A 101 0.65 10.46 6.27
CA GLY A 101 -0.18 11.11 7.28
C GLY A 101 0.53 11.17 8.62
N LEU A 102 -0.08 11.87 9.57
CA LEU A 102 0.40 12.03 10.93
C LEU A 102 -0.69 11.56 11.89
N SER A 103 -0.39 10.52 12.66
CA SER A 103 -1.32 9.88 13.58
C SER A 103 -1.02 10.26 15.03
N THR A 104 -2.07 10.47 15.83
CA THR A 104 -1.96 10.80 17.25
C THR A 104 -2.96 9.97 18.05
N GLY A 105 -2.46 9.29 19.07
CA GLY A 105 -3.26 8.39 19.91
C GLY A 105 -2.39 7.33 20.57
N TRP A 106 -2.91 6.11 20.65
CA TRP A 106 -2.24 5.02 21.34
C TRP A 106 -2.56 3.65 20.75
N ILE A 107 -1.62 2.73 20.94
CA ILE A 107 -1.76 1.29 20.72
C ILE A 107 -1.33 0.59 22.01
N GLU A 108 -2.13 -0.33 22.49
CA GLU A 108 -1.82 -1.26 23.57
C GLU A 108 -1.53 -2.63 22.96
N TRP A 109 -0.35 -3.18 23.23
CA TRP A 109 0.17 -4.42 22.66
C TRP A 109 0.75 -5.29 23.77
N ASP A 110 0.16 -6.48 23.97
CA ASP A 110 0.46 -7.39 25.10
C ASP A 110 0.41 -6.74 26.50
N GLY A 111 -0.48 -5.76 26.67
CA GLY A 111 -0.65 -5.03 27.94
C GLY A 111 0.33 -3.86 28.13
N GLU A 112 1.27 -3.64 27.20
CA GLU A 112 2.09 -2.43 27.16
C GLU A 112 1.43 -1.38 26.26
N ARG A 113 1.36 -0.14 26.75
CA ARG A 113 0.72 0.97 26.02
C ARG A 113 1.76 1.91 25.43
N PHE A 114 1.71 2.07 24.12
CA PHE A 114 2.52 2.98 23.33
C PHE A 114 1.67 4.18 22.94
N GLU A 115 2.07 5.36 23.39
CA GLU A 115 1.43 6.63 23.03
C GLU A 115 2.29 7.37 22.03
N PHE A 116 1.66 7.99 21.05
CA PHE A 116 2.36 8.68 19.97
C PHE A 116 1.62 9.94 19.56
N GLN A 117 2.40 10.92 19.13
CA GLN A 117 1.93 12.20 18.65
C GLN A 117 2.56 12.47 17.29
N ASP A 118 1.73 12.87 16.33
CA ASP A 118 2.13 13.15 14.94
C ASP A 118 3.08 12.08 14.35
N ALA A 119 2.82 10.80 14.65
CA ALA A 119 3.62 9.69 14.13
C ALA A 119 3.34 9.47 12.64
N PRO A 120 4.37 9.29 11.78
CA PRO A 120 4.19 9.01 10.36
C PRO A 120 3.31 7.78 10.13
N SER A 121 2.34 7.91 9.24
CA SER A 121 1.38 6.85 8.93
C SER A 121 1.11 6.72 7.44
N TYR A 122 0.65 5.54 7.06
CA TYR A 122 0.32 5.13 5.71
C TYR A 122 -0.94 4.25 5.74
N SER A 123 -1.74 4.31 4.68
CA SER A 123 -2.86 3.36 4.53
C SER A 123 -3.11 3.02 3.08
N GLU A 124 -3.40 1.75 2.86
CA GLU A 124 -3.84 1.20 1.59
C GLU A 124 -5.04 0.30 1.79
N LYS A 125 -5.72 0.00 0.68
CA LYS A 125 -6.81 -0.95 0.62
C LYS A 125 -6.56 -1.90 -0.53
N ASN A 126 -6.66 -3.19 -0.22
CA ASN A 126 -6.68 -4.28 -1.18
C ASN A 126 -8.07 -4.94 -1.20
N TRP A 127 -8.60 -5.25 -2.39
CA TRP A 127 -9.85 -6.01 -2.54
C TRP A 127 -9.85 -6.81 -3.85
N GLY A 128 -10.73 -7.82 -3.94
CA GLY A 128 -10.77 -8.77 -5.07
C GLY A 128 -10.68 -10.21 -4.57
N GLY A 129 -10.49 -11.17 -5.48
CA GLY A 129 -10.46 -12.60 -5.17
C GLY A 129 -9.16 -13.08 -4.51
N ALA A 130 -8.00 -12.63 -5.00
CA ALA A 130 -6.69 -13.05 -4.49
C ALA A 130 -5.58 -12.05 -4.82
N PHE A 131 -4.45 -12.12 -4.09
CA PHE A 131 -3.21 -11.44 -4.45
C PHE A 131 -2.57 -12.04 -5.71
N PRO A 132 -1.63 -11.33 -6.38
CA PRO A 132 -0.91 -11.87 -7.54
C PRO A 132 -0.14 -13.15 -7.20
N ARG A 133 0.24 -13.94 -8.20
CA ARG A 133 1.07 -15.15 -7.95
C ARG A 133 2.42 -14.84 -7.33
N LYS A 134 2.91 -13.63 -7.54
CA LYS A 134 4.19 -13.12 -7.07
C LYS A 134 4.08 -11.61 -6.91
N TRP A 135 4.43 -11.07 -5.77
CA TRP A 135 4.42 -9.62 -5.56
C TRP A 135 5.52 -9.17 -4.59
N PHE A 136 5.84 -7.89 -4.67
CA PHE A 136 6.73 -7.19 -3.77
C PHE A 136 6.15 -5.84 -3.42
N TRP A 137 6.54 -5.31 -2.27
CA TRP A 137 6.13 -3.99 -1.81
C TRP A 137 7.21 -3.37 -0.93
N VAL A 138 7.33 -2.05 -1.02
CA VAL A 138 8.24 -1.21 -0.24
C VAL A 138 7.50 0.08 0.11
N GLN A 139 7.52 0.46 1.37
CA GLN A 139 6.94 1.72 1.84
C GLN A 139 7.84 2.35 2.90
N CYS A 140 7.93 3.67 2.90
CA CYS A 140 8.67 4.40 3.92
C CYS A 140 8.20 5.86 3.96
N ASN A 141 7.98 6.39 5.16
CA ASN A 141 7.66 7.80 5.38
C ASN A 141 8.61 8.49 6.37
N VAL A 142 9.69 7.80 6.76
CA VAL A 142 10.69 8.29 7.71
C VAL A 142 12.02 8.33 6.99
N PHE A 143 12.55 9.51 6.71
CA PHE A 143 13.77 9.68 5.93
C PHE A 143 14.72 10.69 6.56
N GLU A 144 16.01 10.40 6.45
CA GLU A 144 17.10 11.34 6.72
C GLU A 144 17.62 11.93 5.40
N GLY A 145 18.08 13.18 5.43
CA GLY A 145 18.69 13.86 4.28
C GLY A 145 17.75 14.79 3.49
N ALA A 146 16.45 14.81 3.78
CA ALA A 146 15.51 15.78 3.21
C ALA A 146 15.23 16.96 4.16
N THR A 147 14.92 18.13 3.60
CA THR A 147 14.49 19.31 4.36
C THR A 147 12.99 19.33 4.67
N GLY A 148 12.24 18.32 4.23
CA GLY A 148 10.80 18.21 4.39
C GLY A 148 10.32 16.75 4.38
N GLU A 149 9.02 16.54 4.55
CA GLU A 149 8.43 15.20 4.60
C GLU A 149 8.52 14.49 3.25
N VAL A 150 9.04 13.26 3.27
CA VAL A 150 9.11 12.36 2.12
C VAL A 150 8.23 11.15 2.40
N ALA A 151 7.34 10.83 1.46
CA ALA A 151 6.58 9.60 1.49
C ALA A 151 6.87 8.77 0.26
N LEU A 152 7.18 7.49 0.46
CA LEU A 152 7.49 6.53 -0.59
C LEU A 152 6.51 5.36 -0.51
N THR A 153 5.99 4.97 -1.68
CA THR A 153 5.36 3.68 -1.87
C THR A 153 5.78 3.10 -3.22
N ALA A 154 6.27 1.87 -3.21
CA ALA A 154 6.62 1.13 -4.41
C ALA A 154 6.09 -0.29 -4.29
N GLY A 155 5.59 -0.83 -5.39
CA GLY A 155 5.00 -2.16 -5.37
C GLY A 155 4.80 -2.70 -6.76
N GLY A 156 4.68 -4.01 -6.87
CA GLY A 156 4.50 -4.67 -8.14
C GLY A 156 4.19 -6.16 -8.00
N GLY A 157 3.69 -6.73 -9.09
CA GLY A 157 3.23 -8.11 -9.09
C GLY A 157 3.08 -8.70 -10.48
N LEU A 158 3.09 -10.04 -10.50
CA LEU A 158 2.79 -10.85 -11.66
C LEU A 158 1.27 -11.06 -11.71
N ARG A 159 0.58 -10.11 -12.34
CA ARG A 159 -0.88 -10.05 -12.38
C ARG A 159 -1.42 -10.90 -13.51
N GLN A 160 -2.48 -11.66 -13.25
CA GLN A 160 -3.21 -12.39 -14.30
C GLN A 160 -4.13 -11.44 -15.07
N LEU A 161 -4.14 -11.53 -16.39
CA LEU A 161 -5.04 -10.76 -17.25
C LEU A 161 -6.32 -11.57 -17.51
N PRO A 162 -7.53 -11.19 -17.08
CA PRO A 162 -8.67 -12.13 -17.08
C PRO A 162 -9.19 -12.59 -18.43
N VAL A 163 -8.86 -11.89 -19.53
CA VAL A 163 -9.29 -12.25 -20.89
C VAL A 163 -8.28 -13.16 -21.59
N LEU A 164 -7.08 -13.33 -21.02
CA LEU A 164 -5.98 -14.09 -21.60
C LEU A 164 -5.40 -15.01 -20.52
N ASP A 165 -5.07 -16.27 -20.83
CA ASP A 165 -4.31 -17.11 -19.88
C ASP A 165 -2.82 -16.68 -19.85
N SER A 166 -2.60 -15.41 -19.52
CA SER A 166 -1.33 -14.70 -19.60
C SER A 166 -1.16 -13.78 -18.40
N PHE A 167 0.09 -13.43 -18.13
CA PHE A 167 0.47 -12.62 -16.98
C PHE A 167 1.20 -11.36 -17.43
N GLU A 168 0.99 -10.28 -16.67
CA GLU A 168 1.68 -9.01 -16.85
C GLU A 168 2.57 -8.70 -15.65
N ASN A 169 3.79 -8.23 -15.95
CA ASN A 169 4.68 -7.62 -14.97
C ASN A 169 4.23 -6.16 -14.76
N ALA A 170 3.52 -5.90 -13.67
CA ALA A 170 3.10 -4.56 -13.28
C ALA A 170 3.90 -4.07 -12.07
N ALA A 171 4.30 -2.80 -12.09
CA ALA A 171 4.95 -2.16 -10.96
C ALA A 171 4.69 -0.65 -10.99
N MET A 172 4.83 -0.02 -9.84
CA MET A 172 4.77 1.42 -9.68
C MET A 172 5.68 1.92 -8.56
N ILE A 173 6.02 3.21 -8.64
CA ILE A 173 6.70 3.97 -7.59
C ILE A 173 6.00 5.32 -7.48
N GLY A 174 5.56 5.68 -6.27
CA GLY A 174 5.07 7.01 -5.94
C GLY A 174 5.93 7.62 -4.84
N ILE A 175 6.47 8.81 -5.10
CA ILE A 175 7.26 9.59 -4.13
C ILE A 175 6.59 10.94 -3.95
N HIS A 176 6.25 11.30 -2.73
CA HIS A 176 5.83 12.65 -2.40
C HIS A 176 6.98 13.40 -1.74
N TYR A 177 7.28 14.60 -2.26
CA TYR A 177 8.24 15.52 -1.66
C TYR A 177 7.92 16.96 -2.09
N ASP A 178 7.97 17.88 -1.13
CA ASP A 178 7.63 19.30 -1.34
C ASP A 178 6.25 19.51 -1.99
N GLY A 179 5.28 18.69 -1.58
CA GLY A 179 3.91 18.72 -2.11
C GLY A 179 3.74 18.16 -3.53
N ILE A 180 4.79 17.62 -4.15
CA ILE A 180 4.77 17.06 -5.51
C ILE A 180 4.76 15.54 -5.44
N LEU A 181 3.86 14.89 -6.20
CA LEU A 181 3.91 13.46 -6.49
C LEU A 181 4.79 13.22 -7.73
N TYR A 182 5.90 12.53 -7.52
CA TYR A 182 6.72 11.92 -8.57
C TYR A 182 6.24 10.48 -8.79
N GLU A 183 5.43 10.31 -9.82
CA GLU A 183 4.81 9.03 -10.16
C GLU A 183 5.55 8.32 -11.31
N PHE A 184 5.85 7.05 -11.10
CA PHE A 184 6.37 6.12 -12.11
C PHE A 184 5.44 4.92 -12.20
N VAL A 185 4.65 4.88 -13.26
CA VAL A 185 3.60 3.88 -13.51
C VAL A 185 3.62 3.47 -14.99
N PRO A 186 3.03 2.33 -15.36
CA PRO A 186 3.22 1.77 -16.70
C PRO A 186 2.73 2.66 -17.87
N TRP A 187 1.82 3.62 -17.62
CA TRP A 187 1.36 4.56 -18.64
C TRP A 187 2.24 5.80 -18.81
N ASN A 188 3.01 6.21 -17.78
CA ASN A 188 3.83 7.42 -17.82
C ASN A 188 5.35 7.16 -17.83
N GLY A 189 5.79 5.94 -17.53
CA GLY A 189 7.20 5.59 -17.39
C GLY A 189 7.46 4.09 -17.51
N VAL A 190 8.70 3.71 -17.22
CA VAL A 190 9.15 2.32 -17.18
C VAL A 190 9.74 2.06 -15.80
N VAL A 191 9.28 1.01 -15.14
CA VAL A 191 9.84 0.55 -13.86
C VAL A 191 10.53 -0.79 -14.09
N SER A 192 11.76 -0.90 -13.61
CA SER A 192 12.53 -2.14 -13.58
C SER A 192 12.89 -2.49 -12.15
N TRP A 193 13.01 -3.79 -11.86
CA TRP A 193 13.30 -4.26 -10.52
C TRP A 193 14.18 -5.50 -10.52
N GLU A 194 14.86 -5.67 -9.39
CA GLU A 194 15.59 -6.86 -8.99
C GLU A 194 15.25 -7.18 -7.53
N ILE A 195 14.41 -8.18 -7.31
CA ILE A 195 13.95 -8.56 -5.97
C ILE A 195 14.41 -9.99 -5.66
N SER A 196 15.15 -10.16 -4.58
CA SER A 196 15.56 -11.49 -4.11
C SER A 196 14.38 -12.23 -3.46
N GLN A 197 14.52 -13.53 -3.21
CA GLN A 197 13.51 -14.29 -2.47
C GLN A 197 13.21 -13.67 -1.10
N TRP A 198 14.21 -13.03 -0.48
CA TRP A 198 14.09 -12.21 0.71
C TRP A 198 15.36 -11.34 0.85
N GLY A 199 15.26 -10.22 1.57
CA GLY A 199 16.43 -9.46 2.05
C GLY A 199 16.97 -8.39 1.09
N TYR A 200 16.52 -8.34 -0.16
CA TYR A 200 16.98 -7.37 -1.15
C TYR A 200 15.89 -6.97 -2.14
N TRP A 201 15.68 -5.65 -2.25
CA TRP A 201 14.78 -5.00 -3.20
C TRP A 201 15.57 -3.90 -3.92
N TYR A 202 15.60 -3.93 -5.24
CA TYR A 202 16.12 -2.84 -6.05
C TYR A 202 15.11 -2.47 -7.12
N PHE A 203 14.94 -1.17 -7.33
CA PHE A 203 14.14 -0.60 -8.38
C PHE A 203 14.92 0.50 -9.10
N ALA A 204 14.70 0.59 -10.40
CA ALA A 204 15.08 1.74 -11.19
C ALA A 204 13.91 2.10 -12.11
N ALA A 205 13.54 3.38 -12.16
CA ALA A 205 12.49 3.84 -13.05
C ALA A 205 12.83 5.18 -13.71
N GLU A 206 12.24 5.39 -14.88
CA GLU A 206 12.32 6.65 -15.59
C GLU A 206 10.98 6.99 -16.27
N ASN A 207 10.68 8.28 -16.34
CA ASN A 207 9.60 8.82 -17.16
C ASN A 207 10.17 9.94 -18.05
N GLN A 208 9.33 10.78 -18.66
CA GLN A 208 9.81 11.83 -19.57
C GLN A 208 10.72 12.86 -18.89
N THR A 209 10.54 13.10 -17.59
CA THR A 209 11.11 14.25 -16.87
C THR A 209 11.97 13.87 -15.67
N HIS A 210 11.88 12.62 -15.18
CA HIS A 210 12.54 12.19 -13.95
C HIS A 210 13.11 10.78 -14.05
N MET A 211 14.09 10.50 -13.21
CA MET A 211 14.66 9.17 -12.97
C MET A 211 14.70 8.90 -11.47
N VAL A 212 14.52 7.64 -11.07
CA VAL A 212 14.59 7.21 -9.66
C VAL A 212 15.36 5.92 -9.53
N GLU A 213 16.12 5.81 -8.45
CA GLU A 213 16.67 4.54 -7.96
C GLU A 213 16.28 4.35 -6.49
N LEU A 214 15.86 3.13 -6.19
CA LEU A 214 15.46 2.70 -4.85
C LEU A 214 16.17 1.39 -4.55
N LYS A 215 16.87 1.35 -3.43
CA LYS A 215 17.50 0.14 -2.91
C LYS A 215 17.06 -0.05 -1.48
N ALA A 216 16.55 -1.23 -1.16
CA ALA A 216 16.23 -1.61 0.21
C ALA A 216 16.75 -3.00 0.56
N THR A 217 17.16 -3.18 1.81
CA THR A 217 17.69 -4.44 2.33
C THR A 217 17.22 -4.70 3.75
N THR A 218 17.17 -5.97 4.14
CA THR A 218 16.99 -6.34 5.54
C THR A 218 17.81 -7.57 5.88
N LYS A 219 18.31 -7.61 7.12
CA LYS A 219 18.93 -8.79 7.74
C LYS A 219 17.94 -9.58 8.59
N TYR A 220 16.76 -9.03 8.86
CA TYR A 220 15.76 -9.62 9.74
C TYR A 220 15.00 -10.73 9.01
N PRO A 221 14.54 -11.76 9.74
CA PRO A 221 13.87 -12.88 9.13
C PRO A 221 12.50 -12.52 8.58
N GLY A 222 11.90 -11.37 8.91
CA GLY A 222 10.53 -10.98 8.54
C GLY A 222 9.46 -11.79 9.27
N THR A 223 8.22 -11.32 9.19
CA THR A 223 7.05 -11.96 9.79
C THR A 223 6.20 -12.57 8.69
N THR A 224 5.76 -13.81 8.87
CA THR A 224 4.85 -14.47 7.93
C THR A 224 3.41 -14.05 8.19
N LEU A 225 2.76 -13.51 7.17
CA LEU A 225 1.37 -13.07 7.21
C LEU A 225 0.49 -13.93 6.30
N ARG A 226 -0.80 -14.01 6.64
CA ARG A 226 -1.78 -14.62 5.75
C ARG A 226 -2.25 -13.63 4.69
N ALA A 227 -2.28 -14.08 3.45
CA ALA A 227 -2.84 -13.33 2.32
C ALA A 227 -3.84 -14.21 1.54
N PRO A 228 -4.91 -13.64 0.96
CA PRO A 228 -5.76 -14.35 0.01
C PRO A 228 -4.98 -14.81 -1.22
N THR A 229 -5.03 -16.11 -1.50
CA THR A 229 -4.41 -16.75 -2.67
C THR A 229 -5.48 -17.45 -3.51
N SER A 230 -5.25 -17.55 -4.82
CA SER A 230 -6.17 -18.23 -5.75
C SER A 230 -6.32 -19.72 -5.44
N GLU A 231 -5.26 -20.37 -4.97
CA GLU A 231 -5.19 -21.82 -4.79
C GLU A 231 -5.59 -22.27 -3.38
N ALA A 232 -5.21 -21.52 -2.33
CA ALA A 232 -5.34 -21.94 -0.94
C ALA A 232 -6.23 -21.00 -0.10
N GLY A 233 -6.85 -19.99 -0.70
CA GLY A 233 -7.59 -18.97 0.04
C GLY A 233 -6.66 -18.18 0.95
N LEU A 234 -7.14 -17.80 2.14
CA LEU A 234 -6.36 -17.05 3.13
C LEU A 234 -5.27 -17.95 3.75
N ALA A 235 -4.04 -17.85 3.23
CA ALA A 235 -2.93 -18.75 3.55
C ALA A 235 -1.64 -17.97 3.89
N PRO A 236 -0.68 -18.55 4.64
CA PRO A 236 0.64 -17.96 4.92
C PRO A 236 1.48 -17.80 3.64
N ALA A 237 1.20 -16.74 2.88
CA ALA A 237 1.74 -16.48 1.55
C ALA A 237 2.42 -15.11 1.43
N CYS A 238 2.50 -14.38 2.54
CA CYS A 238 3.13 -13.06 2.61
C CYS A 238 4.22 -13.07 3.67
N LYS A 239 5.27 -12.28 3.43
CA LYS A 239 6.35 -12.07 4.36
C LYS A 239 6.74 -10.60 4.37
N ASP A 240 6.66 -9.95 5.52
CA ASP A 240 6.90 -8.51 5.68
C ASP A 240 7.89 -8.19 6.81
N THR A 241 8.38 -6.95 6.84
CA THR A 241 9.15 -6.39 7.95
C THR A 241 9.11 -4.87 7.90
N CYS A 242 9.17 -4.20 9.04
CA CYS A 242 9.41 -2.74 9.12
C CYS A 242 10.87 -2.39 9.48
N PHE A 243 11.77 -3.39 9.48
CA PHE A 243 13.19 -3.22 9.80
C PHE A 243 14.03 -3.26 8.52
N GLY A 244 13.77 -2.30 7.63
CA GLY A 244 14.42 -2.17 6.33
C GLY A 244 15.36 -0.97 6.26
N GLU A 245 16.56 -1.20 5.76
CA GLU A 245 17.52 -0.16 5.37
C GLU A 245 17.23 0.23 3.92
N LEU A 246 17.05 1.52 3.64
CA LEU A 246 16.59 2.01 2.35
C LEU A 246 17.38 3.25 1.91
N THR A 247 17.72 3.30 0.62
CA THR A 247 18.27 4.47 -0.06
C THR A 247 17.35 4.83 -1.23
N LEU A 248 16.95 6.09 -1.29
CA LEU A 248 16.10 6.63 -2.35
C LEU A 248 16.80 7.82 -2.99
N GLN A 249 16.93 7.78 -4.30
CA GLN A 249 17.51 8.86 -5.09
C GLN A 249 16.59 9.22 -6.26
N LEU A 250 16.36 10.52 -6.45
CA LEU A 250 15.47 11.07 -7.48
C LEU A 250 16.19 12.19 -8.22
N TRP A 251 16.13 12.17 -9.54
CA TRP A 251 16.74 13.16 -10.41
C TRP A 251 15.75 13.71 -11.44
N GLU A 252 16.01 14.93 -11.90
CA GLU A 252 15.54 15.37 -13.21
C GLU A 252 16.19 14.50 -14.31
N ARG A 253 15.45 14.22 -15.38
CA ARG A 253 15.96 13.52 -16.57
C ARG A 253 16.34 14.53 -17.64
N ARG A 254 17.57 14.44 -18.15
CA ARG A 254 18.03 15.28 -19.26
C ARG A 254 17.47 14.80 -20.60
N TYR A 255 17.50 15.68 -21.60
CA TYR A 255 17.08 15.37 -22.97
C TYR A 255 17.88 14.23 -23.61
N ASP A 256 19.14 14.04 -23.19
CA ASP A 256 20.03 12.96 -23.62
C ASP A 256 19.78 11.62 -22.91
N GLY A 257 18.80 11.57 -22.01
CA GLY A 257 18.45 10.39 -21.23
C GLY A 257 19.33 10.13 -20.01
N THR A 258 20.21 11.06 -19.64
CA THR A 258 21.07 10.93 -18.45
C THR A 258 20.46 11.61 -17.21
N LYS A 259 20.99 11.24 -16.03
CA LYS A 259 20.63 11.88 -14.75
C LYS A 259 21.05 13.36 -14.76
N GLY A 260 20.07 14.22 -14.52
CA GLY A 260 20.21 15.66 -14.39
C GLY A 260 20.48 16.09 -12.95
N LYS A 261 19.78 17.14 -12.53
CA LYS A 261 19.86 17.67 -11.17
C LYS A 261 19.28 16.66 -10.17
N MET A 262 19.97 16.44 -9.05
CA MET A 262 19.46 15.67 -7.92
C MET A 262 18.32 16.45 -7.24
N ILE A 263 17.19 15.77 -7.04
CA ILE A 263 16.01 16.28 -6.31
C ILE A 263 16.00 15.73 -4.88
N LEU A 264 16.26 14.43 -4.72
CA LEU A 264 16.34 13.75 -3.43
C LEU A 264 17.51 12.77 -3.42
N ASP A 265 18.18 12.70 -2.27
CA ASP A 265 19.17 11.68 -1.92
C ASP A 265 19.02 11.43 -0.41
N VAL A 266 18.27 10.39 -0.07
CA VAL A 266 17.78 10.16 1.30
C VAL A 266 17.91 8.70 1.71
N THR A 267 18.03 8.48 3.02
CA THR A 267 18.13 7.15 3.62
C THR A 267 17.09 6.94 4.71
N SER A 268 16.79 5.68 5.02
CA SER A 268 15.92 5.28 6.12
C SER A 268 16.36 3.93 6.68
N ASP A 269 16.19 3.71 7.98
CA ASP A 269 16.31 2.43 8.67
C ASP A 269 14.95 1.86 9.13
N MET A 270 13.85 2.50 8.70
CA MET A 270 12.46 2.17 9.07
C MET A 270 11.60 1.77 7.86
N ALA A 271 12.22 1.29 6.78
CA ALA A 271 11.46 0.90 5.60
C ALA A 271 10.66 -0.39 5.84
N ALA A 272 9.40 -0.36 5.42
CA ALA A 272 8.54 -1.53 5.37
C ALA A 272 8.76 -2.27 4.05
N LEU A 273 9.08 -3.56 4.11
CA LEU A 273 9.49 -4.39 2.98
C LEU A 273 8.68 -5.68 2.97
N GLU A 274 8.17 -6.06 1.81
CA GLU A 274 7.34 -7.24 1.65
C GLU A 274 7.66 -8.00 0.36
N VAL A 275 7.57 -9.32 0.45
CA VAL A 275 7.39 -10.22 -0.69
C VAL A 275 6.24 -11.17 -0.40
N GLY A 276 5.54 -11.60 -1.44
CA GLY A 276 4.58 -12.66 -1.29
C GLY A 276 4.30 -13.45 -2.56
N GLY A 277 3.41 -14.42 -2.37
CA GLY A 277 3.05 -15.44 -3.32
C GLY A 277 4.15 -16.50 -3.39
N GLY A 278 4.44 -16.97 -4.59
CA GLY A 278 5.47 -17.94 -4.85
C GLY A 278 4.94 -19.33 -5.23
N PRO A 279 5.82 -20.34 -5.18
CA PRO A 279 7.21 -20.29 -4.72
C PRO A 279 8.12 -19.34 -5.54
N TRP A 280 9.03 -18.65 -4.86
CA TRP A 280 10.11 -17.88 -5.50
C TRP A 280 11.34 -18.78 -5.62
N PHE A 281 11.71 -19.21 -6.83
CA PHE A 281 12.88 -20.07 -7.02
C PHE A 281 14.19 -19.31 -7.22
N ASN A 282 14.11 -18.09 -7.73
CA ASN A 282 15.26 -17.26 -8.07
C ASN A 282 14.91 -15.77 -7.85
N THR A 283 15.94 -14.92 -7.82
CA THR A 283 15.80 -13.47 -7.90
C THR A 283 14.94 -13.08 -9.10
N TRP A 284 13.95 -12.22 -8.86
CA TRP A 284 13.07 -11.70 -9.88
C TRP A 284 13.65 -10.44 -10.49
N LYS A 285 14.14 -10.57 -11.73
CA LYS A 285 14.53 -9.41 -12.55
C LYS A 285 13.50 -9.22 -13.65
N ALA A 286 12.85 -8.07 -13.68
CA ALA A 286 11.90 -7.75 -14.73
C ALA A 286 11.75 -6.23 -14.89
N LYS A 287 11.00 -5.85 -15.92
CA LYS A 287 10.55 -4.49 -16.17
C LYS A 287 9.08 -4.50 -16.50
N THR A 288 8.40 -3.38 -16.27
CA THR A 288 7.02 -3.18 -16.68
C THR A 288 6.88 -3.45 -18.17
N ALA A 289 5.93 -4.31 -18.53
CA ALA A 289 5.63 -4.66 -19.90
C ALA A 289 4.17 -4.31 -20.18
N THR A 290 3.90 -3.08 -20.60
CA THR A 290 2.55 -2.70 -21.03
C THR A 290 2.39 -3.06 -22.51
N PRO A 291 1.47 -3.96 -22.88
CA PRO A 291 1.13 -4.19 -24.27
C PRO A 291 0.77 -2.86 -24.95
N GLU A 292 1.25 -2.63 -26.16
CA GLU A 292 1.07 -1.35 -26.89
C GLU A 292 -0.41 -0.92 -27.00
N LEU A 293 -1.31 -1.91 -27.07
CA LEU A 293 -2.76 -1.72 -27.08
C LEU A 293 -3.29 -1.13 -25.76
N LEU A 294 -2.78 -1.59 -24.62
CA LEU A 294 -3.11 -1.09 -23.28
C LEU A 294 -2.56 0.32 -23.07
N ARG A 295 -1.37 0.64 -23.60
CA ARG A 295 -0.80 2.00 -23.52
C ARG A 295 -1.67 3.03 -24.28
N ARG A 296 -2.29 2.62 -25.39
CA ARG A 296 -3.20 3.48 -26.17
C ARG A 296 -4.55 3.67 -25.48
N THR A 297 -5.09 2.65 -24.82
CA THR A 297 -6.37 2.78 -24.08
C THR A 297 -6.20 3.48 -22.73
N LEU A 298 -5.09 3.28 -22.04
CA LEU A 298 -4.75 3.94 -20.77
C LEU A 298 -4.66 5.47 -20.87
N ASN A 299 -4.19 5.97 -22.01
CA ASN A 299 -4.04 7.41 -22.27
C ASN A 299 -5.34 8.08 -22.77
N VAL A 300 -6.43 7.34 -22.94
CA VAL A 300 -7.74 7.94 -23.24
C VAL A 300 -8.40 8.30 -21.91
N PRO A 301 -8.62 9.59 -21.60
CA PRO A 301 -9.35 9.97 -20.40
C PRO A 301 -10.79 9.46 -20.52
N VAL A 302 -11.11 8.42 -19.75
CA VAL A 302 -12.49 7.97 -19.57
C VAL A 302 -13.05 8.74 -18.39
N ASP A 303 -14.14 9.47 -18.63
CA ASP A 303 -14.91 10.12 -17.56
C ASP A 303 -15.68 9.05 -16.78
N VAL A 304 -15.00 8.42 -15.82
CA VAL A 304 -15.56 7.38 -14.95
C VAL A 304 -16.69 7.95 -14.09
N ASP A 305 -16.56 9.20 -13.64
CA ASP A 305 -17.57 9.89 -12.83
C ASP A 305 -18.84 10.16 -13.64
N GLY A 306 -18.70 10.56 -14.91
CA GLY A 306 -19.81 10.72 -15.85
C GLY A 306 -20.46 9.39 -16.27
N LEU A 307 -19.69 8.32 -16.44
CA LEU A 307 -20.20 6.99 -16.81
C LEU A 307 -21.00 6.32 -15.68
N PHE A 308 -20.52 6.42 -14.44
CA PHE A 308 -21.19 5.82 -13.28
C PHE A 308 -22.18 6.78 -12.59
N GLY A 309 -22.16 8.08 -12.91
CA GLY A 309 -23.15 9.05 -12.42
C GLY A 309 -24.59 8.74 -12.82
N PHE A 310 -24.80 8.02 -13.94
CA PHE A 310 -26.11 7.58 -14.40
C PHE A 310 -26.54 6.21 -13.84
N VAL A 311 -25.62 5.42 -13.27
CA VAL A 311 -25.92 4.10 -12.70
C VAL A 311 -25.08 3.84 -11.42
N PRO A 312 -25.42 4.48 -10.29
CA PRO A 312 -24.61 4.49 -9.07
C PRO A 312 -24.33 3.09 -8.48
N PHE A 313 -25.23 2.13 -8.74
CA PHE A 313 -25.13 0.75 -8.26
C PHE A 313 -23.98 -0.06 -8.89
N PHE A 314 -23.44 0.38 -10.03
CA PHE A 314 -22.30 -0.28 -10.67
C PHE A 314 -20.96 0.38 -10.34
N LYS A 315 -20.95 1.46 -9.53
CA LYS A 315 -19.70 2.06 -9.05
C LYS A 315 -19.02 1.06 -8.11
N PRO A 316 -17.80 0.59 -8.42
CA PRO A 316 -17.06 -0.27 -7.51
C PRO A 316 -16.84 0.44 -6.17
N PRO A 317 -16.99 -0.25 -5.03
CA PRO A 317 -16.83 0.38 -3.72
C PRO A 317 -15.38 0.84 -3.52
N GLY A 318 -15.12 2.13 -3.68
CA GLY A 318 -13.80 2.74 -3.52
C GLY A 318 -13.38 3.72 -4.62
N LEU A 319 -14.24 3.98 -5.61
CA LEU A 319 -14.12 5.10 -6.54
C LEU A 319 -15.02 6.26 -6.16
#